data_AF-A0A841TI98-F1
#
_entry.id   AF-A0A841TI98-F1
#
_cell.length_a   1.000
_cell.length_b   1.000
_cell.length_c   1.000
_cell.angle_alpha   90.00
_cell.angle_beta   90.00
_cell.angle_gamma   90.00
#
_symmetry.space_group_name_H-M   'P 1'
#
loop_
_entity.id
_entity.type
_entity.pdbx_description
1 polymer ?
#
loop_
_entity_poly.entity_id
_entity_poly.type
_entity_poly.pdbx_seq_one_letter_code
_entity_poly.pdbx_strand_id
1 'polypeptide(L)'
;MINRLGLQRRVLFVLIACYLAGVILAGLLFAGFYLWNNMNDRPSMTSISASEIGSSLHYKGKAVLPAWGIERAALYDDHFASPHVTVEFANGVAVEVSKSQFAVSGNDEFVVKKGGLTYHYILPERMTESEIAALKEEVTP
;
A
#
# COMPACT_ATOMS: atom_id res chain seq x y z
N MET A 1 -9.81 60.24 -29.56
CA MET A 1 -8.59 59.42 -29.77
C MET A 1 -8.52 58.38 -28.66
N ILE A 2 -8.81 57.11 -28.95
CA ILE A 2 -8.74 56.03 -27.96
C ILE A 2 -7.27 55.67 -27.74
N ASN A 3 -6.81 55.66 -26.49
CA ASN A 3 -5.44 55.37 -26.09
C ASN A 3 -5.08 53.90 -26.40
N ARG A 4 -4.67 53.63 -27.65
CA ARG A 4 -4.39 52.27 -28.17
C ARG A 4 -3.35 51.51 -27.32
N LEU A 5 -2.38 52.22 -26.74
CA LEU A 5 -1.38 51.69 -25.82
C LEU A 5 -1.95 51.17 -24.50
N GLY A 6 -2.98 51.83 -23.97
CA GLY A 6 -3.66 51.39 -22.74
C GLY A 6 -4.54 50.16 -22.98
N LEU A 7 -5.15 50.07 -24.16
CA LEU A 7 -5.99 48.93 -24.55
C LEU A 7 -5.16 47.66 -24.75
N GLN A 8 -4.02 47.75 -25.46
CA GLN A 8 -3.13 46.60 -25.68
C GLN A 8 -2.57 46.00 -24.38
N ARG A 9 -2.21 46.84 -23.40
CA ARG A 9 -1.73 46.36 -22.09
C ARG A 9 -2.82 45.61 -21.32
N ARG A 10 -4.06 46.13 -21.30
CA ARG A 10 -5.19 45.48 -20.62
C ARG A 10 -5.52 44.12 -21.24
N VAL A 11 -5.51 44.01 -22.56
CA VAL A 11 -5.73 42.74 -23.27
C VAL A 11 -4.65 41.73 -22.92
N LEU A 12 -3.38 42.13 -22.87
CA LEU A 12 -2.28 41.25 -22.48
C LEU A 12 -2.43 40.73 -21.04
N PHE A 13 -2.80 41.60 -20.09
CA PHE A 13 -3.04 41.18 -18.70
C PHE A 13 -4.19 40.16 -18.58
N VAL A 14 -5.27 40.35 -19.34
CA VAL A 14 -6.40 39.39 -19.34
C VAL A 14 -5.95 38.04 -19.89
N LEU A 15 -5.15 38.01 -20.96
CA LEU A 15 -4.63 36.76 -21.53
C LEU A 15 -3.70 36.01 -20.55
N ILE A 16 -2.81 36.74 -19.86
CA ILE A 16 -1.93 36.16 -18.83
C ILE A 16 -2.75 35.60 -17.66
N ALA A 17 -3.77 36.34 -17.21
CA ALA A 17 -4.64 35.89 -16.13
C ALA A 17 -5.43 34.62 -16.52
N CYS A 18 -5.97 34.57 -17.74
CA CYS A 18 -6.65 33.38 -18.26
C CYS A 18 -5.71 32.17 -18.37
N TYR A 19 -4.47 32.38 -18.82
CA TYR A 19 -3.47 31.33 -18.90
C TYR A 19 -3.12 30.77 -17.51
N LEU A 20 -2.83 31.65 -16.55
CA LEU A 20 -2.53 31.26 -15.17
C LEU A 20 -3.71 30.52 -14.51
N ALA A 21 -4.94 30.98 -14.74
CA ALA A 21 -6.14 30.30 -14.25
C ALA A 21 -6.27 28.88 -14.84
N GLY A 22 -5.98 28.71 -16.14
CA GLY A 22 -5.98 27.39 -16.80
C GLY A 22 -4.92 26.44 -16.23
N VAL A 23 -3.71 26.93 -15.97
CA VAL A 23 -2.63 26.13 -15.37
C VAL A 23 -3.01 25.65 -13.96
N ILE A 24 -3.58 26.53 -13.15
CA ILE A 24 -4.03 26.18 -11.79
C ILE A 24 -5.15 25.13 -11.85
N LEU A 25 -6.14 25.31 -12.74
CA LEU A 25 -7.25 24.36 -12.89
C LEU A 25 -6.75 22.97 -13.32
N ALA A 26 -5.83 22.93 -14.29
CA ALA A 26 -5.23 21.67 -14.75
C ALA A 26 -4.43 20.98 -13.64
N GLY A 27 -3.68 21.75 -12.83
CA GLY A 27 -2.95 21.22 -11.69
C GLY A 27 -3.89 20.63 -10.62
N LEU A 28 -5.00 21.29 -10.31
CA LEU A 28 -6.00 20.78 -9.37
C LEU A 28 -6.69 19.52 -9.87
N LEU A 29 -7.04 19.46 -11.16
CA LEU A 29 -7.62 18.26 -11.77
C LEU A 29 -6.63 17.09 -11.77
N PHE A 30 -5.35 17.34 -12.06
CA PHE A 30 -4.33 16.30 -12.00
C PHE A 30 -4.11 15.80 -10.58
N ALA A 31 -4.05 16.70 -9.59
CA ALA A 31 -3.94 16.33 -8.18
C ALA A 31 -5.18 15.56 -7.70
N GLY A 32 -6.38 15.99 -8.08
CA GLY A 32 -7.63 15.31 -7.77
C GLY A 32 -7.70 13.92 -8.40
N PHE A 33 -7.30 13.77 -9.66
CA PHE A 33 -7.23 12.48 -10.34
C PHE A 33 -6.18 11.56 -9.72
N TYR A 34 -5.01 12.09 -9.36
CA TYR A 34 -3.96 11.34 -8.68
C TYR A 34 -4.39 10.85 -7.29
N LEU A 35 -5.08 11.69 -6.52
CA LEU A 35 -5.67 11.31 -5.23
C LEU A 35 -6.79 10.28 -5.41
N TRP A 36 -7.67 10.50 -6.37
CA TRP A 36 -8.76 9.57 -6.69
C TRP A 36 -8.24 8.19 -7.11
N ASN A 37 -7.20 8.13 -7.94
CA ASN A 37 -6.61 6.87 -8.39
C ASN A 37 -5.91 6.13 -7.23
N ASN A 38 -5.12 6.85 -6.41
CA ASN A 38 -4.49 6.25 -5.23
C ASN A 38 -5.48 5.78 -4.16
N MET A 39 -6.65 6.40 -4.05
CA MET A 39 -7.69 5.95 -3.11
C MET A 39 -8.53 4.79 -3.66
N ASN A 40 -8.67 4.64 -4.97
CA ASN A 40 -9.51 3.60 -5.59
C ASN A 40 -8.77 2.34 -6.04
N ASP A 41 -7.44 2.30 -6.03
CA ASP A 41 -6.70 1.09 -6.42
C ASP A 41 -6.72 -0.03 -5.35
N ARG A 42 -7.39 0.16 -4.19
CA ARG A 42 -7.45 -0.85 -3.12
C ARG A 42 -8.82 -0.92 -2.41
N PRO A 43 -9.94 -1.15 -3.12
CA PRO A 43 -11.28 -1.14 -2.51
C PRO A 43 -11.52 -2.27 -1.50
N SER A 44 -10.65 -3.29 -1.44
CA SER A 44 -10.72 -4.41 -0.49
C SER A 44 -9.67 -4.35 0.63
N MET A 45 -8.86 -3.28 0.70
CA MET A 45 -7.81 -3.17 1.73
C MET A 45 -8.19 -2.23 2.86
N THR A 46 -8.26 -2.78 4.07
CA THR A 46 -8.48 -2.00 5.29
C THR A 46 -7.21 -2.00 6.12
N SER A 47 -6.69 -0.83 6.49
CA SER A 47 -5.58 -0.74 7.44
C SER A 47 -6.06 -1.22 8.81
N ILE A 48 -5.33 -2.15 9.42
CA ILE A 48 -5.66 -2.72 10.73
C ILE A 48 -4.45 -2.63 11.67
N SER A 49 -4.70 -2.67 12.97
CA SER A 49 -3.63 -2.81 13.97
C SER A 49 -3.08 -4.25 13.97
N ALA A 50 -1.81 -4.42 14.37
CA ALA A 50 -1.22 -5.73 14.60
C ALA A 50 -2.01 -6.58 15.62
N SER A 51 -2.68 -5.93 16.57
CA SER A 51 -3.55 -6.60 17.55
C SER A 51 -4.83 -7.15 16.95
N GLU A 52 -5.27 -6.63 15.80
CA GLU A 52 -6.54 -6.96 15.15
C GLU A 52 -6.41 -8.08 14.12
N ILE A 53 -5.19 -8.49 13.76
CA ILE A 53 -4.91 -9.51 12.74
C ILE A 53 -5.65 -10.82 13.02
N GLY A 54 -5.64 -11.29 14.27
CA GLY A 54 -6.36 -12.50 14.66
C GLY A 54 -7.87 -12.37 14.44
N SER A 55 -8.47 -11.29 14.95
CA SER A 55 -9.91 -11.02 14.80
C SER A 55 -10.33 -10.82 13.35
N SER A 56 -9.53 -10.12 12.54
CA SER A 56 -9.79 -9.86 11.13
C SER A 56 -9.77 -11.14 10.28
N LEU A 57 -8.98 -12.13 10.69
CA LEU A 57 -8.96 -13.46 10.06
C LEU A 57 -9.98 -14.43 10.69
N HIS A 58 -10.85 -13.99 11.61
CA HIS A 58 -11.72 -14.83 12.44
C HIS A 58 -10.96 -15.93 13.19
N TYR A 59 -9.70 -15.70 13.54
CA TYR A 59 -8.83 -16.61 14.26
C TYR A 59 -8.88 -16.28 15.76
N LYS A 60 -9.18 -17.29 16.60
CA LYS A 60 -9.34 -17.11 18.06
C LYS A 60 -8.02 -16.95 18.82
N GLY A 61 -6.89 -17.28 18.20
CA GLY A 61 -5.57 -17.12 18.81
C GLY A 61 -4.94 -15.78 18.48
N LYS A 62 -3.71 -15.57 18.98
CA LYS A 62 -2.88 -14.43 18.57
C LYS A 62 -2.05 -14.83 17.36
N ALA A 63 -2.01 -13.97 16.34
CA ALA A 63 -1.04 -14.10 15.27
C ALA A 63 0.37 -13.99 15.87
N VAL A 64 1.24 -14.93 15.52
CA VAL A 64 2.62 -14.92 16.01
C VAL A 64 3.47 -14.30 14.91
N LEU A 65 3.74 -13.02 15.06
CA LEU A 65 4.61 -12.27 14.16
C LEU A 65 6.03 -12.18 14.73
N PRO A 66 7.05 -12.07 13.87
CA PRO A 66 8.40 -11.72 14.29
C PRO A 66 8.41 -10.41 15.09
N ALA A 67 9.38 -10.24 15.98
CA ALA A 67 9.53 -9.03 16.80
C ALA A 67 10.12 -7.84 16.02
N TRP A 68 9.93 -7.81 14.71
CA TRP A 68 10.39 -6.72 13.85
C TRP A 68 9.43 -5.53 13.94
N GLY A 69 9.94 -4.33 13.66
CA GLY A 69 9.09 -3.14 13.61
C GLY A 69 8.05 -3.26 12.50
N ILE A 70 6.77 -3.21 12.84
CA ILE A 70 5.67 -3.22 11.86
C ILE A 70 5.46 -1.79 11.37
N GLU A 71 5.60 -1.57 10.07
CA GLU A 71 5.28 -0.28 9.45
C GLU A 71 3.79 -0.20 9.14
N ARG A 72 3.22 -1.29 8.63
CA ARG A 72 1.82 -1.32 8.18
C ARG A 72 1.24 -2.72 8.24
N ALA A 73 -0.04 -2.80 8.58
CA ALA A 73 -0.82 -4.03 8.42
C ALA A 73 -2.12 -3.71 7.69
N ALA A 74 -2.45 -4.49 6.67
CA ALA A 74 -3.64 -4.31 5.85
C ALA A 74 -4.39 -5.64 5.70
N LEU A 75 -5.68 -5.64 6.02
CA LEU A 75 -6.61 -6.72 5.73
C LEU A 75 -7.09 -6.61 4.29
N TYR A 76 -7.07 -7.73 3.59
CA TYR A 76 -7.63 -7.92 2.26
C TYR A 76 -8.79 -8.89 2.38
N ASP A 77 -9.98 -8.39 2.08
CA ASP A 77 -11.21 -9.18 1.97
C ASP A 77 -11.95 -8.71 0.72
N ASP A 78 -11.73 -9.41 -0.39
CA ASP A 78 -12.41 -9.16 -1.65
C ASP A 78 -13.68 -10.01 -1.80
N HIS A 79 -14.08 -10.75 -0.76
CA HIS A 79 -15.20 -11.70 -0.72
C HIS A 79 -15.13 -12.88 -1.72
N PHE A 80 -14.12 -12.93 -2.59
CA PHE A 80 -13.90 -14.00 -3.57
C PHE A 80 -12.74 -14.91 -3.18
N ALA A 81 -11.66 -14.32 -2.67
CA ALA A 81 -10.51 -14.98 -2.08
C ALA A 81 -10.69 -15.14 -0.56
N SER A 82 -9.93 -16.08 0.01
CA SER A 82 -9.87 -16.17 1.48
C SER A 82 -9.26 -14.89 2.05
N PRO A 83 -9.86 -14.30 3.10
CA PRO A 83 -9.33 -13.08 3.69
C PRO A 83 -7.91 -13.33 4.18
N HIS A 84 -7.04 -12.38 3.90
CA HIS A 84 -5.63 -12.42 4.28
C HIS A 84 -5.18 -11.05 4.79
N VAL A 85 -4.14 -11.04 5.60
CA VAL A 85 -3.56 -9.81 6.13
C VAL A 85 -2.13 -9.70 5.62
N THR A 86 -1.79 -8.61 4.96
CA THR A 86 -0.40 -8.29 4.64
C THR A 86 0.18 -7.41 5.73
N VAL A 87 1.29 -7.84 6.31
CA VAL A 87 2.07 -7.11 7.31
C VAL A 87 3.39 -6.70 6.66
N GLU A 88 3.60 -5.39 6.51
CA GLU A 88 4.84 -4.80 6.00
C GLU A 88 5.70 -4.39 7.20
N PHE A 89 6.93 -4.91 7.25
CA PHE A 89 7.90 -4.64 8.31
C PHE A 89 8.94 -3.60 7.87
N ALA A 90 9.54 -2.91 8.85
CA ALA A 90 10.52 -1.85 8.62
C ALA A 90 11.84 -2.32 7.99
N ASN A 91 12.09 -3.63 8.00
CA ASN A 91 13.21 -4.25 7.29
C ASN A 91 12.89 -4.50 5.80
N GLY A 92 11.71 -4.09 5.31
CA GLY A 92 11.27 -4.29 3.93
C GLY A 92 10.72 -5.69 3.63
N VAL A 93 10.63 -6.57 4.64
CA VAL A 93 9.96 -7.87 4.50
C VAL A 93 8.45 -7.67 4.59
N ALA A 94 7.70 -8.30 3.72
CA ALA A 94 6.24 -8.36 3.81
C ALA A 94 5.80 -9.81 4.13
N VAL A 95 4.77 -9.94 4.96
CA VAL A 95 4.22 -11.24 5.34
C VAL A 95 2.73 -11.25 5.11
N GLU A 96 2.28 -12.15 4.24
CA GLU A 96 0.86 -12.44 4.06
C GLU A 96 0.43 -13.55 5.02
N VAL A 97 -0.45 -13.19 5.95
CA VAL A 97 -1.03 -14.09 6.94
C VAL A 97 -2.42 -14.50 6.48
N SER A 98 -2.66 -15.78 6.29
CA SER A 98 -3.97 -16.31 5.93
C SER A 98 -4.31 -17.58 6.69
N LYS A 99 -5.59 -17.94 6.68
CA LYS A 99 -6.05 -19.29 7.10
C LYS A 99 -5.93 -20.33 6.00
N SER A 100 -5.78 -19.89 4.76
CA SER A 100 -5.64 -20.78 3.62
C SER A 100 -4.26 -21.44 3.63
N GLN A 101 -4.13 -22.60 3.02
CA GLN A 101 -2.83 -23.23 2.78
C GLN A 101 -2.24 -22.83 1.42
N PHE A 102 -3.00 -22.12 0.60
CA PHE A 102 -2.61 -21.71 -0.74
C PHE A 102 -2.03 -20.30 -0.69
N ALA A 103 -0.94 -20.10 -1.42
CA ALA A 103 -0.36 -18.78 -1.65
C ALA A 103 -1.41 -17.86 -2.31
N VAL A 104 -1.56 -16.66 -1.76
CA VAL A 104 -2.56 -15.71 -2.24
C VAL A 104 -2.02 -14.87 -3.39
N SER A 105 -0.76 -14.43 -3.31
CA SER A 105 -0.14 -13.60 -4.36
C SER A 105 0.79 -14.35 -5.32
N GLY A 106 1.16 -15.61 -5.03
CA GLY A 106 2.08 -16.40 -5.86
C GLY A 106 3.51 -15.85 -5.96
N ASN A 107 3.84 -14.84 -5.15
CA ASN A 107 5.16 -14.20 -5.03
C ASN A 107 5.88 -14.61 -3.74
N ASP A 108 5.50 -15.75 -3.16
CA ASP A 108 6.03 -16.20 -1.89
C ASP A 108 7.37 -16.93 -2.06
N GLU A 109 8.35 -16.49 -1.28
CA GLU A 109 9.68 -17.10 -1.30
C GLU A 109 9.75 -18.32 -0.39
N PHE A 110 9.01 -18.28 0.73
CA PHE A 110 8.79 -19.44 1.59
C PHE A 110 7.54 -19.29 2.47
N VAL A 111 7.04 -20.43 2.95
CA VAL A 111 5.80 -20.54 3.72
C VAL A 111 6.08 -21.18 5.08
N VAL A 112 5.60 -20.53 6.15
CA VAL A 112 5.67 -21.06 7.51
C VAL A 112 4.25 -21.26 8.04
N LYS A 113 3.99 -22.40 8.70
CA LYS A 113 2.70 -22.66 9.36
C LYS A 113 2.90 -22.59 10.87
N LYS A 114 2.23 -21.64 11.54
CA LYS A 114 2.37 -21.43 12.98
C LYS A 114 1.02 -21.12 13.62
N GLY A 115 0.66 -21.88 14.66
CA GLY A 115 -0.60 -21.68 15.38
C GLY A 115 -1.87 -21.94 14.55
N GLY A 116 -1.79 -22.60 13.40
CA GLY A 116 -2.94 -22.79 12.50
C GLY A 116 -3.21 -21.61 11.56
N LEU A 117 -2.27 -20.67 11.46
CA LEU A 117 -2.18 -19.68 10.38
C LEU A 117 -1.01 -20.02 9.47
N THR A 118 -1.15 -19.66 8.21
CA THR A 118 -0.11 -19.76 7.19
C THR A 118 0.47 -18.37 6.95
N TYR A 119 1.80 -18.27 6.96
CA TYR A 119 2.57 -17.06 6.77
C TYR A 119 3.38 -17.21 5.49
N HIS A 120 3.05 -16.43 4.48
CA HIS A 120 3.81 -16.36 3.23
C HIS A 120 4.75 -15.17 3.32
N TYR A 121 6.06 -15.43 3.28
CA TYR A 121 7.08 -14.39 3.36
C TYR A 121 7.44 -13.92 1.95
N ILE A 122 7.36 -12.62 1.77
CA ILE A 122 7.72 -11.90 0.54
C ILE A 122 8.94 -11.05 0.90
N LEU A 123 10.08 -11.38 0.29
CA LEU A 123 11.34 -10.73 0.60
C LEU A 123 11.61 -9.56 -0.36
N PRO A 124 12.35 -8.55 0.09
CA PRO A 124 12.74 -7.45 -0.79
C PRO A 124 13.74 -7.95 -1.84
N GLU A 125 13.64 -7.43 -3.07
CA GLU A 125 14.46 -7.84 -4.24
C GLU A 125 15.99 -7.77 -4.01
N ARG A 126 16.45 -7.07 -2.96
CA ARG A 126 17.87 -6.84 -2.65
C ARG A 126 18.38 -7.66 -1.46
N MET A 127 17.61 -8.62 -0.95
CA MET A 127 18.05 -9.47 0.16
C MET A 127 19.06 -10.53 -0.32
N THR A 128 20.14 -10.72 0.42
CA THR A 128 21.16 -11.74 0.11
C THR A 128 20.74 -13.13 0.58
N GLU A 129 21.22 -14.20 -0.06
CA GLU A 129 20.93 -15.59 0.35
C GLU A 129 21.28 -15.87 1.82
N SER A 130 22.33 -15.24 2.35
CA SER A 130 22.70 -15.33 3.76
C SER A 130 21.68 -14.70 4.70
N GLU A 131 21.10 -13.57 4.32
CA GLU A 131 20.04 -12.91 5.09
C GLU A 131 18.75 -13.74 5.03
N ILE A 132 18.44 -14.34 3.87
CA ILE A 132 17.31 -15.24 3.68
C ILE A 132 17.44 -16.49 4.57
N ALA A 133 18.64 -17.08 4.63
CA ALA A 133 18.90 -18.24 5.50
C ALA A 133 18.74 -17.89 6.99
N ALA A 134 19.31 -16.75 7.42
CA ALA A 134 19.16 -16.26 8.79
C ALA A 134 17.69 -15.97 9.13
N LEU A 135 16.95 -15.38 8.19
CA LEU A 135 15.51 -15.15 8.33
C LEU A 135 14.77 -16.48 8.54
N LYS A 136 15.01 -17.47 7.68
CA LYS A 136 14.38 -18.79 7.78
C LYS A 136 14.66 -19.45 9.13
N GLU A 137 15.87 -19.35 9.66
CA GLU A 137 16.20 -19.86 11.01
C GLU A 137 15.47 -19.09 12.12
N GLU A 138 15.30 -17.77 12.00
CA GLU A 138 14.60 -16.96 13.00
C GLU A 138 13.09 -17.27 13.05
N VAL A 139 12.45 -17.47 11.89
CA VAL A 139 11.00 -17.70 11.82
C VAL A 139 10.57 -19.17 11.89
N THR A 140 11.50 -20.12 11.71
CA THR A 140 11.23 -21.56 11.83
C THR A 140 11.76 -22.06 13.20
N PRO A 141 10.91 -22.22 14.22
CA PRO A 141 11.33 -22.77 15.52
C PRO A 141 11.63 -24.27 15.46
#